data_AF-A0A8T4VS89-F1
#
_entry.id   AF-A0A8T4VS89-F1
#
_cell.length_a   1.000
_cell.length_b   1.000
_cell.length_c   1.000
_cell.angle_alpha   90.00
_cell.angle_beta   90.00
_cell.angle_gamma   90.00
#
_symmetry.space_group_name_H-M   'P 1'
#
loop_
_entity.id
_entity.type
_entity.pdbx_description
1 polymer ?
#
loop_
_entity_poly.entity_id
_entity_poly.type
_entity_poly.pdbx_seq_one_letter_code
_entity_poly.pdbx_strand_id
1 'polypeptide(L)' 'MTEPDKEIEETYSYDRGQLVAFLERFTNDIRAGTIQIGSEHVQIPSRGMDVEYDFKIEKGQSEIEIEVKWTG' A
#
# COMPACT_ATOMS: atom_id res chain seq x y z
N MET A 1 10.92 -14.80 13.62
CA MET A 1 10.35 -13.94 12.57
C MET A 1 10.74 -14.58 11.27
N THR A 2 9.76 -15.01 10.47
CA THR A 2 9.94 -15.41 9.08
C THR A 2 10.08 -14.13 8.26
N GLU A 3 11.01 -14.11 7.31
CA GLU A 3 11.17 -12.97 6.38
C GLU A 3 9.95 -12.90 5.43
N PRO A 4 9.50 -11.69 5.06
CA PRO A 4 8.38 -11.54 4.13
C PRO A 4 8.74 -12.07 2.74
N ASP A 5 7.78 -12.72 2.07
CA ASP A 5 7.99 -13.25 0.71
C ASP A 5 8.17 -12.12 -0.33
N LYS A 6 7.61 -10.93 -0.05
CA LYS A 6 7.80 -9.73 -0.84
C LYS A 6 7.58 -8.49 0.04
N GLU A 7 8.39 -7.46 -0.18
CA GLU A 7 8.28 -6.13 0.42
C GLU A 7 8.33 -5.10 -0.71
N ILE A 8 7.43 -4.11 -0.66
CA ILE A 8 7.38 -2.99 -1.61
C ILE A 8 7.13 -1.72 -0.81
N GLU A 9 8.00 -0.72 -1.00
CA GLU A 9 7.93 0.59 -0.37
C GLU A 9 7.98 1.67 -1.45
N GLU A 10 7.05 2.63 -1.41
CA GLU A 10 7.07 3.81 -2.28
C GLU A 10 6.61 5.05 -1.49
N THR A 11 7.24 6.19 -1.79
CA THR A 11 6.94 7.48 -1.16
C THR A 11 6.28 8.42 -2.17
N TYR A 12 5.12 8.98 -1.80
CA TYR A 12 4.38 9.91 -2.67
C TYR A 12 4.20 11.28 -2.04
N SER A 13 4.46 12.35 -2.78
CA SER A 13 4.17 13.72 -2.35
C SER A 13 2.85 14.23 -2.92
N TYR A 14 1.86 14.52 -2.06
CA TYR A 14 0.51 14.94 -2.45
C TYR A 14 0.02 16.20 -1.73
N ASP A 15 -0.69 17.06 -2.44
CA ASP A 15 -1.59 18.02 -1.81
C ASP A 15 -2.83 17.34 -1.21
N ARG A 16 -3.66 18.07 -0.46
CA ARG A 16 -4.84 17.49 0.21
C ARG A 16 -5.85 16.85 -0.75
N GLY A 17 -6.06 17.44 -1.94
CA GLY A 17 -6.99 16.90 -2.92
C GLY A 17 -6.44 15.62 -3.57
N GLN A 18 -5.15 15.64 -3.89
CA GLN A 18 -4.45 14.48 -4.43
C GLN A 18 -4.39 13.31 -3.43
N LEU A 19 -4.17 13.61 -2.14
CA LEU A 19 -4.20 12.64 -1.05
C LEU A 19 -5.56 11.94 -0.96
N VAL A 20 -6.67 12.70 -1.03
CA VAL A 20 -8.01 12.12 -0.99
C VAL A 20 -8.24 11.19 -2.18
N ALA A 21 -7.92 11.63 -3.39
CA ALA A 21 -8.07 10.82 -4.61
C ALA A 21 -7.23 9.54 -4.57
N PHE A 22 -6.01 9.64 -4.04
CA PHE A 22 -5.12 8.50 -3.83
C PHE A 22 -5.72 7.47 -2.88
N LEU A 23 -6.21 7.90 -1.71
CA LEU A 23 -6.81 7.00 -0.72
C LEU A 23 -8.11 6.34 -1.24
N GLU A 24 -8.93 7.07 -2.00
CA GLU A 24 -10.12 6.52 -2.65
C GLU A 24 -9.76 5.42 -3.66
N ARG A 25 -8.77 5.66 -4.52
CA ARG A 25 -8.28 4.68 -5.48
C ARG A 25 -7.71 3.45 -4.77
N PHE A 26 -6.84 3.67 -3.80
CA PHE A 26 -6.19 2.61 -3.04
C PHE A 26 -7.21 1.71 -2.33
N THR A 27 -8.29 2.29 -1.78
CA THR A 27 -9.40 1.53 -1.19
C THR A 27 -10.11 0.64 -2.22
N ASN A 28 -10.34 1.15 -3.43
CA ASN A 28 -10.96 0.37 -4.50
C ASN A 28 -10.05 -0.77 -4.98
N ASP A 29 -8.76 -0.51 -5.08
CA ASP A 29 -7.75 -1.50 -5.45
C ASP A 29 -7.77 -2.66 -4.43
N ILE A 30 -7.69 -2.39 -3.12
CA ILE A 30 -7.76 -3.43 -2.07
C ILE A 30 -9.02 -4.28 -2.21
N ARG A 31 -10.19 -3.65 -2.46
CA ARG A 31 -11.46 -4.37 -2.65
C ARG A 31 -11.44 -5.28 -3.88
N ALA A 32 -10.68 -4.91 -4.91
CA ALA A 32 -10.45 -5.74 -6.10
C ALA A 32 -9.41 -6.85 -5.88
N GLY A 33 -8.74 -6.87 -4.71
CA GLY A 33 -7.67 -7.82 -4.41
C GLY A 33 -6.36 -7.49 -5.15
N THR A 34 -6.16 -6.24 -5.53
CA THR A 34 -4.97 -5.76 -6.24
C THR A 34 -4.51 -4.45 -5.63
N ILE A 35 -3.25 -4.08 -5.73
CA ILE A 35 -2.79 -2.74 -5.35
C ILE A 35 -1.89 -2.23 -6.46
N GLN A 36 -2.08 -0.98 -6.87
CA GLN A 36 -1.07 -0.29 -7.67
C GLN A 36 -0.14 0.52 -6.77
N ILE A 37 1.15 0.18 -6.82
CA ILE A 37 2.22 0.90 -6.12
C ILE A 37 3.23 1.33 -7.20
N GLY A 38 3.31 2.63 -7.49
CA GLY A 38 4.11 3.18 -8.58
C GLY A 38 3.66 2.63 -9.94
N SER A 39 4.59 1.99 -10.65
CA SER A 39 4.31 1.26 -11.90
C SER A 39 3.98 -0.22 -11.69
N GLU A 40 4.05 -0.75 -10.46
CA GLU A 40 3.75 -2.15 -10.18
C GLU A 40 2.26 -2.38 -9.89
N HIS A 41 1.74 -3.49 -10.42
CA HIS A 41 0.48 -4.08 -10.01
C HIS A 41 0.76 -5.29 -9.14
N VAL A 42 0.38 -5.19 -7.87
CA VAL A 42 0.53 -6.24 -6.87
C VAL A 42 -0.80 -6.96 -6.74
N GLN A 43 -0.80 -8.28 -6.87
CA GLN A 43 -1.99 -9.09 -6.62
C GLN A 43 -1.96 -9.54 -5.17
N ILE A 44 -2.98 -9.16 -4.38
CA ILE A 44 -3.05 -9.54 -2.98
C ILE A 44 -3.47 -11.01 -2.91
N PRO A 45 -2.73 -11.87 -2.18
CA PRO A 45 -3.09 -13.27 -2.02
C PRO A 45 -4.46 -13.41 -1.34
N SER A 46 -5.33 -14.23 -1.93
CA SER A 46 -6.75 -14.31 -1.52
C SER A 46 -7.02 -15.30 -0.39
N ARG A 47 -6.09 -16.23 -0.09
CA ARG A 47 -6.23 -17.27 0.96
C ARG A 47 -4.89 -17.77 1.47
N GLY A 48 -4.84 -18.07 2.77
CA GLY A 48 -3.75 -18.84 3.40
C GLY A 48 -2.47 -18.05 3.66
N MET A 49 -2.48 -16.73 3.52
CA MET A 49 -1.38 -15.85 3.89
C MET A 49 -1.88 -14.78 4.85
N ASP A 50 -1.04 -14.45 5.82
CA ASP A 50 -1.25 -13.29 6.67
C ASP A 50 -0.72 -12.06 5.92
N VAL A 51 -1.58 -11.06 5.73
CA VAL A 51 -1.25 -9.81 5.01
C VAL A 51 -1.30 -8.64 5.98
N GLU A 52 -0.20 -7.90 6.04
CA GLU A 52 -0.03 -6.70 6.85
C GLU A 52 0.05 -5.47 5.95
N TYR A 53 -0.64 -4.40 6.36
CA TYR A 53 -0.67 -3.12 5.64
C TYR A 53 -0.27 -2.01 6.60
N ASP A 54 0.86 -1.37 6.33
CA ASP A 54 1.34 -0.24 7.10
C ASP A 54 1.20 1.06 6.32
N PHE A 55 0.67 2.07 7.01
CA PHE A 55 0.44 3.40 6.47
C PHE A 55 1.06 4.43 7.38
N LYS A 56 1.95 5.24 6.83
CA LYS A 56 2.61 6.30 7.56
C LYS A 56 2.39 7.65 6.89
N ILE A 57 1.93 8.62 7.68
CA ILE A 57 1.77 10.01 7.28
C ILE A 57 2.52 10.87 8.31
N GLU A 58 3.59 11.53 7.90
CA GLU A 58 4.40 12.36 8.79
C GLU A 58 3.93 13.82 8.82
N LYS A 59 3.98 14.43 10.02
CA LYS A 59 3.49 15.80 10.22
C LYS A 59 4.39 16.81 9.52
N GLY A 60 3.83 17.51 8.53
CA GLY A 60 4.53 18.58 7.80
C GLY A 60 5.15 18.13 6.48
N GLN A 61 5.10 16.83 6.18
CA GLN A 61 5.40 16.32 4.86
C GLN A 61 4.09 15.93 4.17
N SER A 62 4.00 16.29 2.89
CA SER A 62 2.97 15.80 1.97
C SER A 62 3.21 14.34 1.59
N GLU A 63 3.95 13.58 2.40
CA GLU A 63 4.47 12.25 2.06
C GLU A 63 3.61 11.15 2.67
N ILE A 64 3.25 10.18 1.84
CA ILE A 64 2.62 8.93 2.26
C ILE A 64 3.58 7.81 1.92
N GLU A 65 3.84 6.97 2.90
CA GLU A 65 4.52 5.69 2.74
C GLU A 65 3.47 4.58 2.88
N ILE A 66 3.45 3.67 1.90
CA ILE A 66 2.64 2.47 1.93
C ILE A 66 3.56 1.28 1.88
N GLU A 67 3.41 0.39 2.85
CA GLU A 67 4.08 -0.89 2.88
C GLU A 67 3.05 -2.02 2.93
N VAL A 68 3.26 -3.04 2.09
CA VAL A 68 2.41 -4.24 2.04
C VAL A 68 3.29 -5.46 2.17
N LYS A 69 3.08 -6.23 3.23
CA LYS A 69 3.84 -7.44 3.56
C LYS A 69 2.91 -8.65 3.60
N TRP A 70 3.40 -9.79 3.14
CA TRP A 70 2.69 -11.06 3.35
C TRP A 70 3.65 -12.20 3.64
N THR A 71 3.15 -13.16 4.43
CA THR A 71 3.85 -14.39 4.81
C THR A 71 2.89 -15.58 4.70
N GLY A 72 3.42 -16.73 4.29
CA GLY A 72 2.68 -17.98 4.07
C GLY A 72 3.24 -19.18 4.85
#